data_AF-A0A537P5D0-F1
#
_entry.id   AF-A0A537P5D0-F1
#
_cell.length_a   1.000
_cell.length_b   1.000
_cell.length_c   1.000
_cell.angle_alpha   90.00
_cell.angle_beta   90.00
_cell.angle_gamma   90.00
#
_symmetry.space_group_name_H-M   'P 1'
#
loop_
_entity.id
_entity.type
_entity.pdbx_description
1 polymer ?
#
loop_
_entity_poly.entity_id
_entity_poly.type
_entity_poly.pdbx_seq_one_letter_code
_entity_poly.pdbx_strand_id
1 'polypeptide(L)'
;RYRVAIPLNDCGQRIGADNRLRLALSSAYWPIVWPSPEQVTLTVATGASHLDLPVRPECPEDAGLRPFEPAENAPALRKTSLRQGTSAFTVTRDLKSGDVEMYRLQDDGLTQVDAFNWTYGARAERIYRINPKDPLSATAEMSWRKEYRRGNFHIAIETHTAMSVTRTELVLTGKLVAREGDNVPFSREWSYRIPRDHL
;
A
#
# COMPACT_ATOMS: atom_id res chain seq x y z
N ARG A 1 -3.72 9.67 31.77
CA ARG A 1 -4.09 8.32 31.29
C ARG A 1 -5.39 8.45 30.52
N TYR A 2 -5.53 7.78 29.38
CA TYR A 2 -6.74 7.80 28.55
C TYR A 2 -7.17 6.35 28.28
N ARG A 3 -8.49 6.15 28.14
CA ARG A 3 -9.06 4.85 27.74
C ARG A 3 -9.41 4.91 26.26
N VAL A 4 -8.94 3.95 25.48
CA VAL A 4 -9.28 3.83 24.05
C VAL A 4 -9.95 2.49 23.84
N ALA A 5 -11.01 2.47 23.05
CA ALA A 5 -11.55 1.27 22.45
C ALA A 5 -11.18 1.29 20.95
N ILE A 6 -10.48 0.26 20.49
CA ILE A 6 -10.04 0.15 19.10
C ILE A 6 -10.82 -1.02 18.47
N PRO A 7 -11.74 -0.77 17.54
CA PRO A 7 -12.36 -1.84 16.78
C PRO A 7 -11.31 -2.49 15.88
N LEU A 8 -11.23 -3.82 15.92
CA LEU A 8 -10.38 -4.61 15.02
C LEU A 8 -11.18 -5.00 13.77
N ASN A 9 -10.48 -5.42 12.71
CA ASN A 9 -11.13 -5.97 11.53
C ASN A 9 -11.94 -7.22 11.89
N ASP A 10 -13.05 -7.42 11.19
CA ASP A 10 -13.87 -8.61 11.35
C ASP A 10 -13.10 -9.89 11.03
N CYS A 11 -13.36 -10.94 11.80
CA CYS A 11 -12.65 -12.21 11.71
C CYS A 11 -13.62 -13.38 11.89
N GLY A 12 -13.68 -14.27 10.89
CA GLY A 12 -14.41 -15.53 10.94
C GLY A 12 -13.43 -16.71 10.93
N GLN A 13 -12.73 -16.94 12.04
CA GLN A 13 -11.68 -17.98 12.14
C GLN A 13 -11.98 -18.97 13.26
N ARG A 14 -11.72 -20.25 12.99
CA ARG A 14 -11.69 -21.31 14.02
C ARG A 14 -10.27 -21.46 14.54
N ILE A 15 -10.04 -21.15 15.81
CA ILE A 15 -8.75 -21.37 16.47
C ILE A 15 -8.73 -22.82 16.97
N GLY A 16 -7.96 -23.69 16.29
CA GLY A 16 -7.85 -25.09 16.67
C GLY A 16 -7.09 -25.30 17.99
N ALA A 17 -7.16 -26.51 18.54
CA ALA A 17 -6.32 -26.90 19.67
C ALA A 17 -4.83 -26.64 19.38
N ASP A 18 -4.06 -26.36 20.43
CA ASP A 18 -2.62 -26.06 20.40
C ASP A 18 -2.21 -24.75 19.70
N ASN A 19 -3.16 -24.00 19.14
CA ASN A 19 -2.90 -22.66 18.61
C ASN A 19 -2.96 -21.59 19.71
N ARG A 20 -2.27 -20.46 19.48
CA ARG A 20 -2.27 -19.30 20.39
C ARG A 20 -2.64 -18.03 19.64
N LEU A 21 -3.41 -17.18 20.30
CA LEU A 21 -3.66 -15.82 19.85
C LEU A 21 -2.53 -14.89 20.33
N ARG A 22 -2.00 -14.05 19.45
CA ARG A 22 -1.02 -13.01 19.78
C ARG A 22 -1.58 -11.64 19.44
N LEU A 23 -1.61 -10.75 20.44
CA LEU A 23 -1.81 -9.32 20.22
C LEU A 23 -0.44 -8.64 20.10
N ALA A 24 -0.24 -7.87 19.03
CA ALA A 24 0.94 -7.04 18.84
C ALA A 24 0.51 -5.58 18.75
N LEU A 25 1.16 -4.71 19.52
CA LEU A 25 0.91 -3.27 19.53
C LEU A 25 2.19 -2.56 19.09
N SER A 26 2.04 -1.57 18.21
CA SER A 26 3.13 -0.73 17.74
C SER A 26 2.67 0.72 17.69
N SER A 27 3.54 1.64 18.07
CA SER A 27 3.33 3.09 17.91
C SER A 27 3.69 3.60 16.51
N ALA A 28 4.28 2.74 15.67
CA ALA A 28 4.69 3.09 14.32
C ALA A 28 4.31 1.99 13.32
N TYR A 29 3.83 2.38 12.14
CA TYR A 29 3.54 1.46 11.05
C TYR A 29 4.09 1.98 9.71
N TRP A 30 5.34 2.42 9.73
CA TRP A 30 6.04 2.91 8.54
C TRP A 30 6.23 1.79 7.49
N PRO A 31 6.07 2.06 6.17
CA PRO A 31 5.66 3.33 5.53
C PRO A 31 4.14 3.45 5.29
N ILE A 32 3.33 2.59 5.90
CA ILE A 32 1.87 2.60 5.72
C ILE A 32 1.22 3.78 6.44
N VAL A 33 1.67 4.08 7.66
CA VAL A 33 1.23 5.23 8.46
C VAL A 33 2.44 6.13 8.70
N TRP A 34 2.26 7.43 8.47
CA TRP A 34 3.32 8.42 8.66
C TRP A 34 3.69 8.54 10.15
N PRO A 35 4.97 8.72 10.50
CA PRO A 35 5.39 8.80 11.90
C PRO A 35 4.79 10.02 12.61
N SER A 36 4.56 9.91 13.91
CA SER A 36 4.20 11.03 14.80
C SER A 36 5.24 12.16 14.72
N PRO A 37 4.91 13.42 15.09
CA PRO A 37 5.85 14.55 15.00
C PRO A 37 7.10 14.42 15.88
N GLU A 38 7.05 13.53 16.87
CA GLU A 38 8.11 13.26 17.83
C GLU A 38 8.13 11.78 18.22
N GLN A 39 9.24 11.34 18.80
CA GLN A 39 9.32 9.99 19.36
C GLN A 39 8.45 9.89 20.61
N VAL A 40 7.69 8.81 20.71
CA VAL A 40 6.80 8.57 21.85
C VAL A 40 7.07 7.22 22.49
N THR A 41 6.94 7.18 23.82
CA THR A 41 6.92 5.93 24.59
C THR A 41 5.49 5.67 25.05
N LEU A 42 4.91 4.56 24.59
CA LEU A 42 3.58 4.12 25.03
C LEU A 42 3.71 3.13 26.18
N THR A 43 2.94 3.33 27.25
CA THR A 43 2.79 2.36 28.34
C THR A 43 1.36 1.84 28.36
N VAL A 44 1.21 0.51 28.30
CA VAL A 44 -0.10 -0.16 28.33
C VAL A 44 -0.35 -0.73 29.72
N ALA A 45 -1.45 -0.33 30.35
CA ALA A 45 -1.87 -0.86 31.64
C ALA A 45 -2.56 -2.21 31.48
N THR A 46 -1.78 -3.27 31.25
CA THR A 46 -2.29 -4.62 30.88
C THR A 46 -3.31 -5.20 31.86
N GLY A 47 -3.20 -4.92 33.17
CA GLY A 47 -4.17 -5.38 34.17
C GLY A 47 -5.54 -4.68 34.12
N ALA A 48 -5.65 -3.56 33.40
CA ALA A 48 -6.90 -2.82 33.20
C ALA A 48 -7.37 -2.83 31.74
N SER A 49 -6.58 -3.44 30.85
CA SER A 49 -6.90 -3.63 29.44
C SER A 49 -7.45 -5.04 29.20
N HIS A 50 -8.28 -5.20 28.18
CA HIS A 50 -8.82 -6.48 27.76
C HIS A 50 -8.92 -6.52 26.23
N LEU A 51 -9.05 -7.73 25.69
CA LEU A 51 -9.33 -7.98 24.29
C LEU A 51 -10.66 -8.73 24.22
N ASP A 52 -11.69 -8.05 23.72
CA ASP A 52 -13.00 -8.67 23.50
C ASP A 52 -13.00 -9.39 22.16
N LEU A 53 -13.29 -10.69 22.20
CA LEU A 53 -13.42 -11.53 21.01
C LEU A 53 -14.85 -12.04 20.92
N PRO A 54 -15.60 -11.69 19.86
CA PRO A 54 -16.91 -12.29 19.65
C PRO A 54 -16.74 -13.78 19.36
N VAL A 55 -17.38 -14.62 20.16
CA VAL A 55 -17.41 -16.07 19.96
C VAL A 55 -18.76 -16.43 19.38
N ARG A 56 -18.77 -16.98 18.15
CA ARG A 56 -19.98 -17.55 17.56
C ARG A 56 -20.20 -18.96 18.15
N PRO A 57 -21.30 -19.21 18.86
CA PRO A 57 -21.62 -20.55 19.34
C PRO A 57 -21.91 -21.51 18.18
N GLU A 58 -21.80 -22.81 18.43
CA GLU A 58 -22.27 -23.82 17.48
C GLU A 58 -23.79 -23.68 17.25
N CYS A 59 -24.21 -23.78 15.99
CA CYS A 59 -25.60 -23.61 15.56
C CYS A 59 -26.04 -24.91 14.86
N PRO A 60 -27.03 -25.67 15.36
CA PRO A 60 -27.47 -26.93 14.73
C PRO A 60 -27.86 -26.80 13.25
N GLU A 61 -28.37 -25.63 12.86
CA GLU A 61 -28.73 -25.28 11.49
C GLU A 61 -27.53 -25.29 10.53
N ASP A 62 -26.29 -25.16 11.05
CA ASP A 62 -25.06 -25.24 10.25
C ASP A 62 -24.92 -26.62 9.58
N ALA A 63 -25.46 -27.67 10.20
CA ALA A 63 -25.47 -29.03 9.62
C ALA A 63 -26.33 -29.13 8.35
N GLY A 64 -27.26 -28.18 8.15
CA GLY A 64 -28.12 -28.08 6.97
C GLY A 64 -27.58 -27.16 5.88
N LEU A 65 -26.42 -26.52 6.07
CA LEU A 65 -25.86 -25.62 5.07
C LEU A 65 -25.46 -26.40 3.82
N ARG A 66 -25.96 -25.96 2.66
CA ARG A 66 -25.54 -26.52 1.38
C ARG A 66 -24.06 -26.22 1.14
N PRO A 67 -23.29 -27.15 0.55
CA PRO A 67 -21.93 -26.84 0.12
C PRO A 67 -21.95 -25.67 -0.87
N PHE A 68 -20.86 -24.91 -0.91
CA PHE A 68 -20.66 -23.95 -1.98
C PHE A 68 -20.66 -24.68 -3.33
N GLU A 69 -21.34 -24.10 -4.31
CA GLU A 69 -21.21 -24.52 -5.70
C GLU A 69 -19.76 -24.35 -6.16
N PRO A 70 -19.30 -25.08 -7.19
CA PRO A 70 -18.01 -24.85 -7.80
C PRO A 70 -17.81 -23.38 -8.16
N ALA A 71 -16.61 -22.86 -7.96
CA ALA A 71 -16.27 -21.49 -8.36
C ALA A 71 -16.48 -21.31 -9.88
N GLU A 72 -17.32 -20.35 -10.24
CA GLU A 72 -17.58 -19.98 -11.63
C GLU A 72 -16.71 -18.76 -12.00
N ASN A 73 -15.98 -18.87 -13.11
CA ASN A 73 -15.19 -17.77 -13.66
C ASN A 73 -15.33 -17.75 -15.18
N ALA A 74 -15.29 -16.56 -15.78
CA ALA A 74 -15.19 -16.44 -17.23
C ALA A 74 -13.88 -17.08 -17.74
N PRO A 75 -13.84 -17.63 -18.97
CA PRO A 75 -12.61 -18.11 -19.57
C PRO A 75 -11.52 -17.03 -19.56
N ALA A 76 -10.30 -17.42 -19.21
CA ALA A 76 -9.18 -16.49 -19.21
C ALA A 76 -8.95 -15.92 -20.61
N LEU A 77 -8.79 -14.60 -20.70
CA LEU A 77 -8.40 -13.96 -21.95
C LEU A 77 -6.98 -14.40 -22.33
N ARG A 78 -6.81 -14.83 -23.58
CA ARG A 78 -5.48 -15.09 -24.14
C ARG A 78 -4.69 -13.80 -24.18
N LYS A 79 -3.47 -13.84 -23.64
CA LYS A 79 -2.59 -12.68 -23.50
C LYS A 79 -1.21 -13.00 -24.07
N THR A 80 -0.64 -12.04 -24.80
CA THR A 80 0.73 -12.10 -25.31
C THR A 80 1.60 -11.12 -24.55
N SER A 81 2.70 -11.59 -23.97
CA SER A 81 3.71 -10.73 -23.35
C SER A 81 4.59 -10.08 -24.42
N LEU A 82 4.55 -8.76 -24.53
CA LEU A 82 5.34 -7.97 -25.47
C LEU A 82 6.66 -7.47 -24.84
N ARG A 83 6.65 -7.22 -23.53
CA ARG A 83 7.82 -6.90 -22.72
C ARG A 83 7.68 -7.60 -21.38
N GLN A 84 8.71 -8.32 -20.95
CA GLN A 84 8.72 -8.92 -19.63
C GLN A 84 8.81 -7.84 -18.55
N GLY A 85 8.00 -7.99 -17.50
CA GLY A 85 8.09 -7.18 -16.30
C GLY A 85 9.29 -7.53 -15.43
N THR A 86 9.51 -6.73 -14.39
CA THR A 86 10.50 -6.99 -13.35
C THR A 86 10.02 -6.40 -12.02
N SER A 87 10.62 -6.83 -10.93
CA SER A 87 10.30 -6.31 -9.61
C SER A 87 11.50 -6.32 -8.70
N ALA A 88 11.53 -5.39 -7.76
CA ALA A 88 12.50 -5.37 -6.69
C ALA A 88 11.82 -4.93 -5.41
N PHE A 89 12.27 -5.47 -4.28
CA PHE A 89 11.87 -5.01 -2.97
C PHE A 89 13.07 -5.16 -2.04
N THR A 90 13.68 -4.04 -1.68
CA THR A 90 14.88 -4.00 -0.86
C THR A 90 14.70 -3.06 0.33
N VAL A 91 15.35 -3.41 1.42
CA VAL A 91 15.49 -2.55 2.60
C VAL A 91 16.98 -2.41 2.87
N THR A 92 17.48 -1.19 2.79
CA THR A 92 18.89 -0.85 3.03
C THR A 92 18.97 -0.04 4.32
N ARG A 93 19.99 -0.32 5.13
CA ARG A 93 20.28 0.44 6.33
C ARG A 93 21.72 0.93 6.30
N ASP A 94 21.90 2.24 6.42
CA ASP A 94 23.21 2.82 6.68
C ASP A 94 23.57 2.59 8.16
N LEU A 95 24.69 1.91 8.43
CA LEU A 95 25.10 1.57 9.80
C LEU A 95 25.72 2.74 10.55
N LYS A 96 26.21 3.76 9.84
CA LYS A 96 26.83 4.95 10.42
C LYS A 96 25.77 5.99 10.81
N SER A 97 24.87 6.35 9.89
CA SER A 97 23.80 7.32 10.16
C SER A 97 22.58 6.69 10.82
N GLY A 98 22.36 5.40 10.58
CA GLY A 98 21.15 4.68 11.00
C GLY A 98 19.97 4.84 10.05
N ASP A 99 20.12 5.56 8.94
CA ASP A 99 19.05 5.77 7.97
C ASP A 99 18.60 4.46 7.33
N VAL A 100 17.29 4.35 7.10
CA VAL A 100 16.66 3.20 6.48
C VAL A 100 15.99 3.67 5.20
N GLU A 101 16.30 2.99 4.10
CA GLU A 101 15.62 3.14 2.82
C GLU A 101 14.87 1.85 2.50
N MET A 102 13.59 1.97 2.13
CA MET A 102 12.80 0.91 1.53
C MET A 102 12.53 1.26 0.07
N TYR A 103 13.07 0.45 -0.84
CA TYR A 103 12.89 0.60 -2.28
C TYR A 103 11.98 -0.50 -2.81
N ARG A 104 11.00 -0.12 -3.64
CA ARG A 104 10.10 -1.07 -4.30
C ARG A 104 9.89 -0.69 -5.76
N LEU A 105 10.24 -1.62 -6.65
CA LEU A 105 9.91 -1.58 -8.06
C LEU A 105 8.87 -2.65 -8.37
N GLN A 106 7.81 -2.24 -9.07
CA GLN A 106 6.85 -3.13 -9.70
C GLN A 106 6.70 -2.69 -11.16
N ASP A 107 7.18 -3.52 -12.08
CA ASP A 107 6.99 -3.35 -13.52
C ASP A 107 6.26 -4.58 -14.04
N ASP A 108 5.00 -4.41 -14.44
CA ASP A 108 4.17 -5.50 -14.96
C ASP A 108 4.53 -5.84 -16.42
N GLY A 109 5.52 -5.15 -17.01
CA GLY A 109 5.91 -5.31 -18.40
C GLY A 109 4.90 -4.66 -19.34
N LEU A 110 4.74 -5.25 -20.52
CA LEU A 110 3.77 -4.82 -21.53
C LEU A 110 3.05 -6.06 -22.04
N THR A 111 1.73 -6.09 -21.87
CA THR A 111 0.89 -7.24 -22.22
C THR A 111 -0.17 -6.84 -23.23
N GLN A 112 -0.39 -7.66 -24.25
CA GLN A 112 -1.51 -7.54 -25.17
C GLN A 112 -2.60 -8.55 -24.84
N VAL A 113 -3.86 -8.12 -24.87
CA VAL A 113 -5.01 -9.01 -24.93
C VAL A 113 -5.32 -9.34 -26.39
N ASP A 114 -5.20 -10.61 -26.77
CA ASP A 114 -5.23 -11.03 -28.17
C ASP A 114 -6.60 -10.83 -28.82
N ALA A 115 -7.68 -11.01 -28.05
CA ALA A 115 -9.05 -10.96 -28.56
C ALA A 115 -9.45 -9.60 -29.18
N PHE A 116 -8.82 -8.50 -28.76
CA PHE A 116 -9.17 -7.14 -29.22
C PHE A 116 -7.97 -6.20 -29.34
N ASN A 117 -6.75 -6.77 -29.42
CA ASN A 117 -5.49 -6.06 -29.64
C ASN A 117 -5.27 -4.86 -28.68
N TRP A 118 -5.65 -5.04 -27.41
CA TRP A 118 -5.44 -4.04 -26.38
C TRP A 118 -4.16 -4.32 -25.62
N THR A 119 -3.21 -3.41 -25.74
CA THR A 119 -1.92 -3.49 -25.08
C THR A 119 -1.90 -2.56 -23.89
N TYR A 120 -1.43 -3.05 -22.74
CA TYR A 120 -1.33 -2.27 -21.51
C TYR A 120 -0.08 -2.65 -20.72
N GLY A 121 0.50 -1.67 -20.05
CA GLY A 121 1.65 -1.84 -19.16
C GLY A 121 1.59 -0.87 -17.99
N ALA A 122 2.16 -1.27 -16.87
CA ALA A 122 2.25 -0.44 -15.69
C ALA A 122 3.60 -0.62 -15.01
N ARG A 123 4.21 0.50 -14.60
CA ARG A 123 5.43 0.55 -13.82
C ARG A 123 5.24 1.49 -12.65
N ALA A 124 5.66 1.08 -11.47
CA ALA A 124 5.61 1.84 -10.24
C ALA A 124 6.91 1.66 -9.47
N GLU A 125 7.59 2.76 -9.19
CA GLU A 125 8.77 2.83 -8.35
C GLU A 125 8.44 3.63 -7.10
N ARG A 126 8.82 3.12 -5.94
CA ARG A 126 8.55 3.74 -4.64
C ARG A 126 9.82 3.70 -3.80
N ILE A 127 10.15 4.84 -3.21
CA ILE A 127 11.31 4.98 -2.34
C ILE A 127 10.83 5.64 -1.05
N TYR A 128 11.03 4.97 0.07
CA TYR A 128 10.72 5.48 1.39
C TYR A 128 12.00 5.61 2.19
N ARG A 129 12.23 6.75 2.83
CA ARG A 129 13.41 6.97 3.68
C ARG A 129 13.00 7.48 5.04
N ILE A 130 13.71 7.03 6.07
CA ILE A 130 13.53 7.52 7.44
C ILE A 130 14.79 7.23 8.26
N ASN A 131 15.17 8.17 9.12
CA ASN A 131 16.01 7.89 10.27
C ASN A 131 15.11 7.48 11.45
N PRO A 132 15.25 6.27 12.01
CA PRO A 132 14.40 5.82 13.12
C PRO A 132 14.46 6.70 14.38
N LYS A 133 15.48 7.53 14.52
CA LYS A 133 15.64 8.48 15.63
C LYS A 133 15.09 9.88 15.32
N ASP A 134 14.70 10.15 14.09
CA ASP A 134 14.12 11.43 13.69
C ASP A 134 12.86 11.20 12.85
N PRO A 135 11.67 11.18 13.48
CA PRO A 135 10.41 11.02 12.77
C PRO A 135 10.17 12.05 11.66
N LEU A 136 10.79 13.23 11.74
CA LEU A 136 10.63 14.31 10.75
C LEU A 136 11.50 14.10 9.51
N SER A 137 12.44 13.15 9.54
CA SER A 137 13.24 12.75 8.38
C SER A 137 12.48 11.86 7.38
N ALA A 138 11.25 11.47 7.70
CA ALA A 138 10.43 10.61 6.86
C ALA A 138 10.14 11.25 5.49
N THR A 139 10.50 10.53 4.42
CA THR A 139 10.18 10.91 3.04
C THR A 139 9.64 9.73 2.24
N ALA A 140 8.82 10.02 1.25
CA ALA A 140 8.32 9.06 0.28
C ALA A 140 8.36 9.68 -1.12
N GLU A 141 8.92 8.96 -2.08
CA GLU A 141 8.91 9.31 -3.49
C GLU A 141 8.23 8.18 -4.25
N MET A 142 7.40 8.53 -5.22
CA MET A 142 6.68 7.55 -6.01
C MET A 142 6.58 8.01 -7.46
N SER A 143 7.04 7.16 -8.36
CA SER A 143 6.97 7.35 -9.81
C SER A 143 6.08 6.27 -10.42
N TRP A 144 5.09 6.65 -11.21
CA TRP A 144 4.26 5.73 -11.99
C TRP A 144 4.35 6.04 -13.47
N ARG A 145 4.24 4.98 -14.26
CA ARG A 145 3.93 5.03 -15.69
C ARG A 145 2.86 4.01 -15.98
N LYS A 146 1.78 4.41 -16.66
CA LYS A 146 0.83 3.51 -17.31
C LYS A 146 0.83 3.77 -18.79
N GLU A 147 0.90 2.72 -19.59
CA GLU A 147 0.90 2.82 -21.04
C GLU A 147 -0.22 1.96 -21.64
N TYR A 148 -0.87 2.48 -22.67
CA TYR A 148 -2.00 1.83 -23.34
C TYR A 148 -1.87 2.00 -24.85
N ARG A 149 -2.19 0.93 -25.61
CA ARG A 149 -2.11 0.95 -27.07
C ARG A 149 -3.17 0.08 -27.72
N ARG A 150 -3.75 0.57 -28.81
CA ARG A 150 -4.62 -0.19 -29.74
C ARG A 150 -4.65 0.47 -31.11
N GLY A 151 -4.10 -0.19 -32.13
CA GLY A 151 -3.95 0.41 -33.47
C GLY A 151 -3.12 1.70 -33.40
N ASN A 152 -3.68 2.80 -33.89
CA ASN A 152 -3.04 4.14 -33.87
C ASN A 152 -3.15 4.85 -32.51
N PHE A 153 -4.02 4.36 -31.61
CA PHE A 153 -4.12 4.91 -30.27
C PHE A 153 -2.93 4.44 -29.44
N HIS A 154 -2.14 5.38 -28.92
CA HIS A 154 -0.99 5.10 -28.06
C HIS A 154 -0.81 6.24 -27.04
N ILE A 155 -1.12 5.95 -25.78
CA ILE A 155 -1.02 6.92 -24.70
C ILE A 155 -0.14 6.42 -23.55
N ALA A 156 0.46 7.35 -22.84
CA ALA A 156 1.11 7.08 -21.56
C ALA A 156 0.76 8.16 -20.53
N ILE A 157 0.56 7.75 -19.29
CA ILE A 157 0.35 8.64 -18.15
C ILE A 157 1.49 8.40 -17.17
N GLU A 158 2.28 9.44 -16.93
CA GLU A 158 3.39 9.47 -16.01
C GLU A 158 3.02 10.32 -14.81
N THR A 159 3.33 9.87 -13.60
CA THR A 159 3.22 10.69 -12.40
C THR A 159 4.46 10.55 -11.55
N HIS A 160 4.92 11.66 -10.97
CA HIS A 160 5.92 11.66 -9.92
C HIS A 160 5.36 12.42 -8.72
N THR A 161 5.37 11.83 -7.54
CA THR A 161 4.91 12.46 -6.31
C THR A 161 5.95 12.28 -5.22
N ALA A 162 6.22 13.34 -4.46
CA ALA A 162 7.10 13.28 -3.31
C ALA A 162 6.37 13.83 -2.09
N MET A 163 6.56 13.19 -0.95
CA MET A 163 6.00 13.61 0.33
C MET A 163 7.10 13.67 1.39
N SER A 164 7.14 14.76 2.12
CA SER A 164 7.95 14.94 3.31
C SER A 164 7.10 15.54 4.42
N VAL A 165 7.71 15.85 5.55
CA VAL A 165 6.96 16.25 6.75
C VAL A 165 7.68 17.31 7.55
N THR A 166 6.90 18.19 8.15
CA THR A 166 7.30 19.09 9.22
C THR A 166 6.64 18.66 10.51
N ARG A 167 6.92 19.37 11.61
CA ARG A 167 6.24 19.13 12.89
C ARG A 167 4.71 19.27 12.78
N THR A 168 4.22 20.13 11.89
CA THR A 168 2.81 20.52 11.83
C THR A 168 2.13 20.21 10.50
N GLU A 169 2.88 19.87 9.46
CA GLU A 169 2.34 19.70 8.10
C GLU A 169 2.97 18.52 7.36
N LEU A 170 2.18 17.83 6.56
CA LEU A 170 2.68 17.00 5.45
C LEU A 170 2.89 17.91 4.24
N VAL A 171 4.03 17.75 3.56
CA VAL A 171 4.37 18.52 2.36
C VAL A 171 4.36 17.56 1.17
N LEU A 172 3.35 17.68 0.31
CA LEU A 172 3.16 16.82 -0.85
C LEU A 172 3.36 17.63 -2.13
N THR A 173 4.26 17.18 -2.98
CA THR A 173 4.42 17.69 -4.35
C THR A 173 4.08 16.61 -5.35
N GLY A 174 3.63 17.03 -6.53
CA GLY A 174 3.36 16.08 -7.61
C GLY A 174 3.39 16.70 -8.97
N LYS A 175 3.67 15.84 -9.95
CA LYS A 175 3.67 16.11 -11.37
C LYS A 175 2.94 14.99 -12.09
N LEU A 176 2.09 15.33 -13.04
CA LEU A 176 1.44 14.40 -13.96
C LEU A 176 1.71 14.86 -15.39
N VAL A 177 2.07 13.93 -16.26
CA VAL A 177 2.24 14.14 -17.69
C VAL A 177 1.44 13.08 -18.43
N ALA A 178 0.52 13.52 -19.28
CA ALA A 178 -0.18 12.65 -20.22
C ALA A 178 0.42 12.83 -21.61
N ARG A 179 0.71 11.71 -22.28
CA ARG A 179 1.33 11.65 -23.61
C ARG A 179 0.42 10.92 -24.58
N GLU A 180 0.45 11.37 -25.83
CA GLU A 180 -0.08 10.65 -26.99
C GLU A 180 1.05 10.58 -28.05
N GLY A 181 1.68 9.41 -28.16
CA GLY A 181 2.97 9.30 -28.85
C GLY A 181 4.02 10.25 -28.24
N ASP A 182 4.59 11.13 -29.07
CA ASP A 182 5.57 12.15 -28.66
C ASP A 182 4.92 13.45 -28.16
N ASN A 183 3.61 13.62 -28.36
CA ASN A 183 2.89 14.83 -27.95
C ASN A 183 2.53 14.77 -26.46
N VAL A 184 2.57 15.93 -25.80
CA VAL A 184 2.15 16.11 -24.40
C VAL A 184 0.91 16.99 -24.36
N PRO A 185 -0.29 16.44 -24.61
CA PRO A 185 -1.53 17.21 -24.60
C PRO A 185 -1.88 17.76 -23.21
N PHE A 186 -1.34 17.18 -22.13
CA PHE A 186 -1.61 17.62 -20.78
C PHE A 186 -0.42 17.40 -19.83
N SER A 187 -0.13 18.41 -19.02
CA SER A 187 0.79 18.33 -17.90
C SER A 187 0.27 19.19 -16.75
N ARG A 188 0.45 18.71 -15.52
CA ARG A 188 0.07 19.45 -14.32
C ARG A 188 1.07 19.22 -13.22
N GLU A 189 1.40 20.28 -12.50
CA GLU A 189 2.18 20.23 -11.27
C GLU A 189 1.34 20.80 -10.12
N TRP A 190 1.58 20.29 -8.92
CA TRP A 190 0.90 20.76 -7.71
C TRP A 190 1.79 20.62 -6.49
N SER A 191 1.46 21.42 -5.48
CA SER A 191 2.07 21.39 -4.16
C SER A 191 0.99 21.66 -3.12
N TYR A 192 0.93 20.81 -2.10
CA TYR A 192 0.00 20.90 -0.99
C TYR A 192 0.77 20.87 0.33
N ARG A 193 0.31 21.71 1.26
CA ARG A 193 0.64 21.60 2.68
C ARG A 193 -0.63 21.19 3.40
N ILE A 194 -0.56 20.08 4.11
CA ILE A 194 -1.71 19.46 4.78
C ILE A 194 -1.42 19.48 6.28
N PRO A 195 -2.22 20.17 7.12
CA PRO A 195 -2.04 20.13 8.57
C PRO A 195 -2.05 18.70 9.11
N ARG A 196 -1.22 18.43 10.12
CA ARG A 196 -1.15 17.14 10.82
C ARG A 196 -2.22 17.02 11.90
N ASP A 197 -3.47 17.17 11.50
CA ASP A 197 -4.59 17.03 12.43
C ASP A 197 -4.78 15.55 12.75
N HIS A 198 -4.59 15.18 14.02
CA HIS A 198 -4.70 13.82 14.54
C HIS A 198 -3.60 12.82 14.08
N LEU A 199 -2.41 13.32 13.69
CA LEU A 199 -1.21 12.52 13.34
C LEU A 199 0.04 12.89 14.14
#